data_AF-A0A9E0S8K8-F1
#
_entry.id   AF-A0A9E0S8K8-F1
#
_cell.length_a   1.000
_cell.length_b   1.000
_cell.length_c   1.000
_cell.angle_alpha   90.00
_cell.angle_beta   90.00
_cell.angle_gamma   90.00
#
_symmetry.space_group_name_H-M   'P 1'
#
loop_
_entity.id
_entity.type
_entity.pdbx_description
1 polymer ?
#
loop_
_entity_poly.entity_id
_entity_poly.type
_entity_poly.pdbx_seq_one_letter_code
_entity_poly.pdbx_strand_id
1 'polypeptide(L)'
;MELVLTSQKLEPSPERKSTTPFVRPEGLLNSNYKSVVKCNLQHTNASSIFGVKQLIKSRQYKITSSIETVLKLSVFVTVLAFII
;
A
#
# COMPACT_ATOMS: atom_id res chain seq x y z
N MET A 1 1.60 -11.01 -25.96
CA MET A 1 1.80 -10.22 -27.19
C MET A 1 3.26 -9.87 -27.25
N GLU A 2 3.98 -10.47 -28.18
CA GLU A 2 5.44 -10.37 -28.27
C GLU A 2 5.75 -9.37 -29.38
N LEU A 3 6.51 -8.32 -29.06
CA LEU A 3 6.88 -7.30 -30.04
C LEU A 3 7.97 -7.86 -30.96
N VAL A 4 7.55 -8.31 -32.13
CA VAL A 4 8.43 -8.63 -33.25
C VAL A 4 8.87 -7.31 -33.90
N LEU A 5 10.10 -6.89 -33.62
CA LEU A 5 10.73 -5.71 -34.22
C LEU A 5 11.31 -6.09 -35.59
N THR A 6 10.55 -5.82 -36.65
CA THR A 6 11.08 -5.81 -38.03
C THR A 6 12.17 -4.75 -38.15
N SER A 7 13.38 -5.20 -38.44
CA SER A 7 14.59 -4.41 -38.62
C SER A 7 14.54 -3.59 -39.91
N GLN A 8 13.86 -2.44 -39.88
CA GLN A 8 13.98 -1.43 -40.93
C GLN A 8 15.27 -0.63 -40.69
N LYS A 9 16.16 -0.65 -41.69
CA LYS A 9 17.50 -0.06 -41.67
C LYS A 9 17.36 1.47 -41.62
N LEU A 10 17.36 2.06 -40.42
CA LEU A 10 17.37 3.52 -40.22
C LEU A 10 18.77 4.08 -40.43
N GLU A 11 18.86 5.24 -41.09
CA GLU A 11 20.09 6.01 -41.26
C GLU A 11 20.73 6.39 -39.91
N PRO A 12 22.07 6.51 -39.84
CA PRO A 12 22.77 6.85 -38.60
C PRO A 12 22.43 8.29 -38.16
N SER A 13 21.76 8.40 -37.01
CA SER A 13 21.47 9.66 -36.32
C SER A 13 22.76 10.40 -35.94
N PRO A 14 22.79 11.75 -36.00
CA PRO A 14 23.96 12.55 -35.63
C PRO A 14 24.41 12.27 -34.19
N GLU A 15 25.72 12.15 -33.98
CA GLU A 15 26.35 11.83 -32.70
C GLU A 15 25.83 12.73 -31.58
N ARG A 16 25.06 12.14 -30.66
CA ARG A 16 24.61 12.79 -29.44
C ARG A 16 25.81 12.97 -28.52
N LYS A 17 26.20 14.23 -28.26
CA LYS A 17 27.15 14.60 -27.21
C LYS A 17 26.71 13.96 -25.88
N SER A 18 27.42 12.92 -25.48
CA SER A 18 27.13 12.10 -24.31
C SER A 18 27.74 12.69 -23.05
N THR A 19 27.12 13.73 -22.51
CA THR A 19 27.42 14.21 -21.15
C THR A 19 26.12 14.58 -20.42
N THR A 20 25.17 13.65 -20.38
CA THR A 20 24.20 13.65 -19.29
C THR A 20 24.82 12.89 -18.12
N PRO A 21 25.00 13.50 -16.93
CA PRO A 21 25.47 12.75 -15.77
C PRO A 21 24.52 11.56 -15.55
N PHE A 22 25.10 10.39 -15.28
CA PHE A 22 24.34 9.19 -14.96
C PHE A 22 23.54 9.46 -13.69
N VAL A 23 22.27 9.82 -13.84
CA VAL A 23 21.34 9.91 -12.72
C VAL A 23 21.01 8.47 -12.35
N ARG A 24 21.61 8.00 -11.24
CA ARG A 24 21.26 6.70 -10.67
C ARG A 24 19.74 6.67 -10.51
N PRO A 25 19.03 5.68 -11.07
CA PRO A 25 17.60 5.58 -10.85
C PRO A 25 17.40 5.41 -9.35
N GLU A 26 16.92 6.47 -8.69
CA GLU A 26 16.45 6.34 -7.33
C GLU A 26 15.30 5.34 -7.38
N GLY A 27 15.47 4.20 -6.72
CA GLY A 27 14.49 3.13 -6.77
C GLY A 27 13.08 3.66 -6.47
N LEU A 28 12.06 2.97 -7.00
CA LEU A 28 10.66 3.39 -6.94
C LEU A 28 10.18 3.83 -5.53
N LEU A 29 10.83 3.33 -4.48
CA LEU A 29 10.57 3.63 -3.08
C LEU A 29 11.62 4.58 -2.48
N ASN A 30 11.86 5.72 -3.11
CA ASN A 30 12.75 6.74 -2.56
C ASN A 30 12.08 7.53 -1.40
N SER A 31 12.86 8.35 -0.71
CA SER A 31 12.39 9.16 0.42
C SER A 31 11.27 10.13 0.02
N ASN A 32 11.29 10.64 -1.21
CA ASN A 32 10.25 11.51 -1.76
C ASN A 32 8.93 10.75 -1.96
N TYR A 33 8.97 9.56 -2.54
CA TYR A 33 7.80 8.69 -2.66
C TYR A 33 7.20 8.38 -1.27
N LYS A 34 8.06 8.09 -0.28
CA LYS A 34 7.64 7.82 1.09
C LYS A 34 6.93 9.03 1.73
N SER A 35 7.40 10.25 1.50
CA SER A 35 6.78 11.46 2.05
C SER A 35 5.42 11.73 1.41
N VAL A 36 5.31 11.57 0.09
CA VAL A 36 4.05 11.71 -0.66
C VAL A 36 3.01 10.68 -0.19
N VAL A 37 3.40 9.42 -0.07
CA VAL A 37 2.50 8.36 0.42
C VAL A 37 2.05 8.65 1.85
N LYS A 38 2.94 9.09 2.74
CA LYS A 38 2.58 9.44 4.12
C LYS A 38 1.60 10.61 4.18
N CYS A 39 1.82 11.64 3.36
CA CYS A 39 0.93 12.78 3.25
C CYS A 39 -0.47 12.35 2.77
N ASN A 40 -0.53 11.53 1.71
CA ASN A 40 -1.80 11.01 1.18
C ASN A 40 -2.53 10.11 2.17
N LEU A 41 -1.79 9.31 2.96
CA LEU A 41 -2.36 8.44 3.98
C LEU A 41 -2.99 9.25 5.12
N GLN A 42 -2.36 10.35 5.53
CA GLN A 42 -2.88 11.25 6.57
C GLN A 42 -4.05 12.10 6.09
N HIS A 43 -4.02 12.57 4.83
CA HIS A 43 -5.06 13.39 4.22
C HIS A 43 -5.97 12.56 3.31
N THR A 44 -6.40 11.39 3.79
CA THR A 44 -7.20 10.47 2.99
C THR A 44 -8.62 11.00 2.80
N ASN A 45 -9.03 11.16 1.54
CA ASN A 45 -10.41 11.50 1.20
C ASN A 45 -11.33 10.28 1.45
N ALA A 46 -12.27 10.39 2.39
CA ALA A 46 -13.18 9.31 2.76
C ALA A 46 -14.08 8.84 1.60
N SER A 47 -14.36 9.72 0.63
CA SER A 47 -15.14 9.42 -0.58
C SER A 47 -14.34 8.76 -1.70
N SER A 48 -13.00 8.71 -1.60
CA SER A 48 -12.16 8.04 -2.59
C SER A 48 -12.24 6.52 -2.47
N ILE A 49 -12.03 5.79 -3.57
CA ILE A 49 -11.98 4.32 -3.57
C ILE A 49 -10.99 3.78 -2.52
N PHE A 50 -9.82 4.42 -2.42
CA PHE A 50 -8.80 4.07 -1.43
C PHE A 50 -9.29 4.33 0.01
N GLY A 51 -9.88 5.49 0.27
CA GLY A 51 -10.44 5.86 1.57
C GLY A 51 -11.55 4.91 2.02
N VAL A 52 -12.49 4.57 1.13
CA VAL A 52 -13.56 3.60 1.41
C VAL A 52 -12.97 2.23 1.76
N LYS A 53 -12.00 1.74 0.96
CA LYS A 53 -11.34 0.46 1.21
C LYS A 53 -10.59 0.46 2.55
N GLN A 54 -9.88 1.55 2.87
CA GLN A 54 -9.15 1.70 4.13
C GLN A 54 -10.10 1.73 5.33
N LEU A 55 -11.24 2.41 5.22
CA LEU A 55 -12.25 2.50 6.27
C LEU A 55 -12.90 1.15 6.57
N ILE A 56 -13.21 0.35 5.54
CA ILE A 56 -13.74 -1.00 5.73
C ILE A 56 -12.71 -1.88 6.46
N LYS A 57 -11.44 -1.85 6.01
CA LYS A 57 -10.35 -2.59 6.65
C LYS A 57 -10.16 -2.17 8.11
N SER A 58 -10.12 -0.88 8.41
CA SER A 58 -9.89 -0.40 9.77
C SER A 58 -11.00 -0.80 10.74
N ARG A 59 -12.26 -0.77 10.28
CA ARG A 59 -13.40 -1.26 11.07
C ARG A 59 -13.29 -2.75 11.38
N GLN A 60 -12.87 -3.56 10.41
CA GLN A 60 -12.70 -5.00 10.62
C GLN A 60 -11.67 -5.30 11.71
N TYR A 61 -10.52 -4.63 11.70
CA TYR A 61 -9.49 -4.81 12.75
C TYR A 61 -9.93 -4.28 14.13
N LYS A 62 -10.81 -3.27 14.18
CA LYS A 62 -11.30 -2.71 15.45
C LYS A 62 -12.34 -3.60 16.14
N ILE A 63 -13.22 -4.24 15.37
CA ILE A 63 -14.34 -5.04 15.93
C ILE A 63 -13.85 -6.38 16.49
N THR A 64 -12.88 -7.02 15.85
CA THR A 64 -12.48 -8.39 16.22
C THR A 64 -11.74 -8.46 17.54
N SER A 65 -10.96 -7.44 17.91
CA SER A 65 -10.06 -7.51 19.07
C SER A 65 -10.78 -7.48 20.42
N SER A 66 -11.81 -6.65 20.58
CA SER A 66 -12.47 -6.47 21.88
C SER A 66 -13.63 -7.44 22.10
N ILE A 67 -14.36 -7.83 21.05
CA ILE A 67 -15.51 -8.73 21.21
C ILE A 67 -15.08 -10.14 21.60
N GLU A 68 -13.94 -10.61 21.07
CA GLU A 68 -13.41 -11.94 21.36
C GLU A 68 -12.99 -12.07 22.83
N THR A 69 -12.32 -11.05 23.35
CA THR A 69 -11.86 -11.01 24.75
C THR A 69 -13.04 -10.90 25.72
N VAL A 70 -14.02 -10.06 25.43
CA VAL A 70 -15.26 -9.94 26.22
C VAL A 70 -16.05 -11.25 26.23
N LEU A 71 -16.17 -11.91 25.08
CA LEU A 71 -16.89 -13.19 24.98
C LEU A 71 -16.21 -14.28 25.81
N LYS A 72 -14.88 -14.43 25.68
CA LYS A 72 -14.09 -15.40 26.46
C LYS A 72 -14.20 -15.12 27.97
N LEU A 73 -14.08 -13.86 28.38
CA LEU A 73 -14.17 -13.47 29.77
C LEU A 73 -15.56 -13.72 30.35
N SER A 74 -16.62 -13.41 29.60
CA SER A 74 -18.01 -13.67 30.01
C SER A 74 -18.29 -15.16 30.23
N VAL A 75 -17.81 -16.03 29.34
CA VAL A 75 -17.92 -17.49 29.52
C VAL A 75 -17.15 -17.95 30.75
N PHE A 76 -15.94 -17.42 30.98
CA PHE A 76 -15.16 -17.79 32.16
C PHE A 76 -15.85 -17.40 33.47
N VAL A 77 -16.39 -16.17 33.56
CA VAL A 77 -17.10 -15.67 34.74
C VAL A 77 -18.38 -16.47 35.02
N THR A 78 -19.15 -16.80 33.97
CA THR A 78 -20.36 -17.62 34.13
C THR A 78 -20.04 -19.01 34.65
N VAL A 79 -19.03 -19.68 34.10
CA VAL A 79 -18.58 -21.00 34.60
C VAL A 79 -18.13 -20.92 36.06
N LEU A 80 -17.35 -19.90 36.43
CA LEU A 80 -16.94 -19.66 37.82
C LEU A 80 -18.13 -19.48 38.76
N ALA A 81 -19.15 -18.73 38.34
CA ALA A 81 -20.35 -18.49 39.14
C ALA A 81 -21.21 -19.74 39.34
N PHE A 82 -21.11 -20.75 38.48
CA PHE A 82 -21.78 -22.04 38.65
C PHE A 82 -20.95 -23.06 39.46
N ILE A 83 -19.63 -22.86 39.56
CA ILE A 83 -18.72 -23.75 40.31
C ILE A 83 -18.61 -23.33 41.78
N ILE A 84 -18.66 -22.02 42.06
CA ILE A 84 -18.72 -21.44 43.41
C ILE A 84 -20.13 -21.61 43.97
#